data_AF-A0A7C5PVM4-F1
#
_entry.id   AF-A0A7C5PVM4-F1
#
_cell.length_a   1.000
_cell.length_b   1.000
_cell.length_c   1.000
_cell.angle_alpha   90.00
_cell.angle_beta   90.00
_cell.angle_gamma   90.00
#
_symmetry.space_group_name_H-M   'P 1'
#
loop_
_entity.id
_entity.type
_entity.pdbx_description
1 polymer ?
#
loop_
_entity_poly.entity_id
_entity_poly.type
_entity_poly.pdbx_seq_one_letter_code
_entity_poly.pdbx_strand_id
1 'polypeptide(L)'
;HALRNALLPIVTVIGLQMGVLFSGAILTETIFSLAGVGRSLFEAITARDYPIIQGFTVVVALGYITINLLVDLSYGFLDPRIRLD
;
A
#
# COMPACT_ATOMS: atom_id res chain seq x y z
N HIS A 1 -1.61 -21.69 -9.27
CA HIS A 1 -2.94 -21.26 -9.74
C HIS A 1 -3.84 -20.71 -8.62
N ALA A 2 -4.07 -21.44 -7.52
CA ALA A 2 -4.96 -20.97 -6.43
C ALA A 2 -4.46 -19.69 -5.72
N LEU A 3 -3.16 -19.58 -5.47
CA LEU A 3 -2.59 -18.45 -4.72
C LEU A 3 -2.52 -17.14 -5.55
N ARG A 4 -2.25 -17.23 -6.86
CA ARG A 4 -2.28 -16.06 -7.78
C ARG A 4 -3.69 -15.48 -7.96
N ASN A 5 -4.71 -16.35 -7.96
CA ASN A 5 -6.12 -15.92 -7.94
C ASN A 5 -6.59 -15.44 -6.55
N ALA A 6 -5.93 -15.87 -5.46
CA ALA A 6 -6.20 -15.39 -4.11
C ALA A 6 -5.54 -14.02 -3.81
N LEU A 7 -4.47 -13.66 -4.53
CA LEU A 7 -3.81 -12.36 -4.36
C LEU A 7 -4.68 -11.18 -4.78
N LEU A 8 -5.50 -11.33 -5.82
CA LEU A 8 -6.41 -10.27 -6.28
C LEU A 8 -7.37 -9.81 -5.17
N PRO A 9 -8.11 -10.71 -4.50
CA PRO A 9 -8.95 -10.32 -3.36
C PRO A 9 -8.13 -9.90 -2.14
N ILE A 10 -6.98 -10.51 -1.86
CA ILE A 10 -6.13 -10.11 -0.72
C ILE A 10 -5.64 -8.67 -0.85
N VAL A 11 -5.13 -8.27 -2.02
CA VAL A 11 -4.69 -6.90 -2.29
C VAL A 11 -5.85 -5.91 -2.13
N THR A 12 -7.03 -6.28 -2.62
CA THR A 12 -8.23 -5.44 -2.50
C THR A 12 -8.63 -5.26 -1.03
N VAL A 13 -8.63 -6.34 -0.25
CA VAL A 13 -8.94 -6.31 1.20
C VAL A 13 -7.91 -5.49 1.96
N ILE A 14 -6.61 -5.66 1.68
CA ILE A 14 -5.55 -4.87 2.30
C ILE A 14 -5.72 -3.38 1.96
N GLY A 15 -6.00 -3.04 0.69
CA GLY A 15 -6.24 -1.66 0.28
C GLY A 15 -7.39 -1.00 1.04
N LEU A 16 -8.51 -1.72 1.20
CA LEU A 16 -9.66 -1.25 1.99
C LEU A 16 -9.31 -1.08 3.48
N GLN A 17 -8.62 -2.05 4.08
CA GLN A 17 -8.22 -1.97 5.49
C GLN A 17 -7.22 -0.84 5.74
N MET A 18 -6.27 -0.63 4.83
CA MET A 18 -5.34 0.49 4.90
C MET A 18 -6.08 1.84 4.91
N GLY A 19 -7.11 2.01 4.08
CA GLY A 19 -7.93 3.23 4.10
C GLY A 19 -8.60 3.49 5.46
N VAL A 20 -9.11 2.43 6.10
CA VAL A 20 -9.69 2.52 7.46
C VAL A 20 -8.64 2.90 8.49
N LEU A 21 -7.45 2.28 8.42
CA LEU A 21 -6.33 2.57 9.33
C LEU A 21 -5.82 4.01 9.16
N PHE A 22 -5.67 4.47 7.91
CA PHE A 22 -5.28 5.85 7.62
C PHE A 22 -6.30 6.86 8.16
N SER A 23 -7.60 6.60 7.98
CA SER A 23 -8.65 7.47 8.53
C SER A 23 -8.58 7.57 10.07
N GLY A 24 -8.39 6.43 10.74
CA GLY A 24 -8.17 6.40 12.19
C GLY A 24 -6.90 7.13 12.63
N ALA A 25 -5.79 6.93 11.91
CA ALA A 25 -4.51 7.59 12.19
C ALA A 25 -4.58 9.11 11.99
N ILE A 26 -5.25 9.60 10.94
CA ILE A 26 -5.45 11.03 10.71
C ILE A 26 -6.23 11.65 11.87
N LEU A 27 -7.29 10.98 12.33
CA LEU A 27 -8.10 11.47 13.45
C LEU A 27 -7.29 11.55 14.74
N THR A 28 -6.49 10.53 15.07
CA THR A 28 -5.64 10.55 16.26
C THR A 28 -4.53 11.59 16.15
N GLU A 29 -3.88 11.72 14.99
CA GLU A 29 -2.87 12.75 14.73
C GLU A 29 -3.43 14.17 14.87
N THR A 30 -4.67 14.39 14.43
CA THR A 30 -5.34 15.69 14.51
C THR A 30 -5.75 16.02 15.94
N ILE A 31 -6.40 15.09 16.65
CA ILE A 31 -6.88 15.33 18.02
C ILE A 31 -5.71 15.57 18.98
N PHE A 32 -4.64 14.78 18.87
CA PHE A 32 -3.48 14.87 19.76
C PHE A 32 -2.40 15.86 19.25
N SER A 33 -2.65 16.56 18.14
CA SER A 33 -1.67 17.46 17.51
C SER A 33 -0.31 16.83 17.26
N LEU A 34 -0.29 15.55 16.89
CA LEU A 34 0.92 14.82 16.54
C LEU A 34 1.33 15.18 15.10
N ALA A 35 2.63 15.38 14.88
CA ALA A 35 3.19 15.57 13.55
C ALA A 35 3.27 14.22 12.83
N GLY A 36 2.19 13.84 12.16
CA GLY A 36 2.07 12.58 11.46
C GLY A 36 1.85 12.73 9.97
N VAL A 37 2.24 11.69 9.22
CA VAL A 37 2.25 11.69 7.75
C VAL A 37 0.83 11.67 7.20
N GLY A 38 -0.12 11.05 7.91
CA GLY A 38 -1.52 10.98 7.48
C GLY A 38 -2.15 12.37 7.44
N ARG A 39 -1.99 13.13 8.51
CA ARG A 39 -2.47 14.51 8.62
C ARG A 39 -1.79 15.41 7.58
N SER A 40 -0.48 15.32 7.40
CA SER A 40 0.24 16.12 6.39
C SER A 40 -0.25 15.83 4.97
N LEU A 41 -0.52 14.56 4.65
CA LEU A 41 -1.07 14.19 3.35
C LEU A 41 -2.49 14.73 3.16
N PHE A 42 -3.34 14.64 4.20
CA PHE A 42 -4.70 15.18 4.17
C PHE A 42 -4.72 16.70 3.96
N GLU A 43 -3.85 17.43 4.64
CA GLU A 43 -3.67 18.87 4.47
C GLU A 43 -3.16 19.18 3.05
N ALA A 44 -2.18 18.44 2.54
CA ALA A 44 -1.67 18.59 1.18
C ALA A 44 -2.74 18.34 0.10
N ILE A 45 -3.58 17.31 0.27
CA ILE A 45 -4.71 17.03 -0.63
C ILE A 45 -5.70 18.20 -0.64
N THR A 46 -6.04 18.71 0.55
CA THR A 46 -6.99 19.82 0.71
C THR A 46 -6.44 21.12 0.13
N ALA A 47 -5.14 21.38 0.35
CA ALA A 47 -4.41 22.54 -0.19
C ALA A 47 -4.02 22.39 -1.67
N ARG A 48 -4.28 21.23 -2.29
CA ARG A 48 -3.83 20.87 -3.65
C ARG A 48 -2.32 21.01 -3.85
N ASP A 49 -1.55 20.67 -2.83
CA ASP A 49 -0.10 20.61 -2.88
C ASP A 49 0.33 19.34 -3.65
N TYR A 50 0.35 19.47 -4.98
CA TYR A 50 0.67 18.37 -5.90
C TYR A 50 2.05 17.72 -5.64
N PRO A 51 3.13 18.47 -5.33
CA PRO A 51 4.42 17.87 -4.99
C PRO A 51 4.35 16.85 -3.85
N ILE A 52 3.67 17.17 -2.74
CA ILE A 52 3.55 16.26 -1.59
C ILE A 52 2.72 15.03 -1.96
N ILE A 53 1.57 15.23 -2.63
CA ILE A 53 0.67 14.15 -3.07
C ILE A 53 1.40 13.19 -4.01
N GLN A 54 2.14 13.74 -4.97
CA GLN A 54 2.89 12.96 -5.96
C GLN A 54 4.04 12.20 -5.30
N GLY A 55 4.80 12.85 -4.40
CA GLY A 55 5.87 12.21 -3.65
C GLY A 55 5.36 11.00 -2.85
N PHE A 56 4.25 11.19 -2.13
CA PHE A 56 3.61 10.10 -1.39
C PHE A 56 3.14 8.96 -2.31
N THR A 57 2.52 9.32 -3.44
CA THR A 57 2.03 8.35 -4.44
C THR A 57 3.17 7.49 -4.99
N VAL A 58 4.32 8.09 -5.31
CA VAL A 58 5.49 7.35 -5.80
C VAL A 58 6.03 6.37 -4.75
N VAL A 59 6.11 6.79 -3.48
CA VAL A 59 6.55 5.92 -2.38
C VAL A 59 5.62 4.71 -2.23
N VAL A 60 4.30 4.94 -2.23
CA VAL A 60 3.31 3.85 -2.15
C VAL A 60 3.39 2.93 -3.37
N ALA A 61 3.52 3.47 -4.57
CA ALA A 61 3.64 2.69 -5.80
C ALA A 61 4.90 1.81 -5.78
N LEU A 62 6.05 2.34 -5.36
CA LEU A 62 7.28 1.58 -5.22
C LEU A 62 7.14 0.45 -4.19
N GLY A 63 6.51 0.72 -3.05
CA GLY A 63 6.21 -0.31 -2.05
C GLY A 63 5.33 -1.42 -2.62
N TYR A 64 4.28 -1.06 -3.35
CA TYR A 64 3.38 -2.01 -4.00
C TYR A 64 4.10 -2.90 -5.02
N ILE A 65 4.93 -2.30 -5.88
CA ILE A 65 5.75 -3.04 -6.86
C ILE A 65 6.71 -3.98 -6.14
N THR A 66 7.37 -3.51 -5.07
CA THR A 66 8.32 -4.32 -4.29
C THR A 66 7.64 -5.52 -3.65
N ILE A 67 6.46 -5.34 -3.03
CA ILE A 67 5.70 -6.43 -2.44
C ILE A 67 5.26 -7.44 -3.51
N ASN A 68 4.76 -6.97 -4.66
CA ASN A 68 4.40 -7.88 -5.75
C ASN A 68 5.60 -8.66 -6.27
N LEU A 69 6.75 -8.01 -6.42
CA LEU A 69 7.99 -8.68 -6.83
C LEU A 69 8.45 -9.73 -5.80
N LEU A 70 8.35 -9.43 -4.51
CA LEU A 70 8.68 -10.39 -3.44
C LEU A 70 7.75 -11.60 -3.47
N VAL A 71 6.45 -11.37 -3.72
CA VAL A 71 5.45 -12.43 -3.86
C VAL A 71 5.77 -13.29 -5.09
N ASP A 72 6.06 -12.68 -6.24
CA ASP A 72 6.47 -13.36 -7.47
C ASP A 72 7.77 -14.17 -7.28
N LEU A 73 8.76 -13.61 -6.58
CA LEU A 73 10.01 -14.32 -6.26
C LEU A 73 9.77 -15.48 -5.30
N SER A 74 8.90 -15.29 -4.30
CA SER A 74 8.51 -16.34 -3.36
C SER A 74 7.84 -17.50 -4.08
N TYR A 75 7.04 -17.25 -5.13
CA TYR A 75 6.53 -18.30 -6.00
C TYR A 75 7.65 -19.04 -6.75
N GLY A 76 8.59 -18.29 -7.34
CA GLY A 76 9.73 -18.88 -8.02
C GLY A 76 10.60 -19.77 -7.13
N PHE A 77 10.65 -19.48 -5.82
CA PHE A 77 11.44 -20.22 -4.85
C PHE A 77 10.69 -21.40 -4.20
N LEU A 78 9.39 -21.25 -3.92
CA LEU A 78 8.58 -22.31 -3.30
C LEU A 78 8.07 -23.37 -4.29
N ASP A 79 7.96 -23.06 -5.59
CA ASP A 79 7.33 -23.96 -6.55
C ASP A 79 8.35 -24.51 -7.59
N PRO A 80 8.93 -25.70 -7.38
CA PRO A 80 9.81 -26.36 -8.36
C PRO A 80 9.06 -26.84 -9.62
N ARG A 81 7.73 -26.68 -9.72
CA ARG A 81 6.92 -27.07 -10.88
C ARG A 81 6.89 -26.03 -12.01
N ILE A 82 7.41 -24.82 -11.80
CA ILE A 82 7.49 -23.77 -12.84
C ILE A 82 8.54 -24.12 -13.92
N ARG A 83 9.28 -25.24 -13.77
CA ARG A 83 10.33 -25.70 -14.69
C ARG A 83 9.92 -26.80 -15.68
N LEU A 84 8.69 -27.28 -15.67
CA LEU A 84 8.23 -28.33 -16.59
C LEU A 84 6.96 -27.89 -17.31
N ASP A 85 7.11 -26.97 -18.25
CA ASP A 85 6.48 -26.98 -19.57
C ASP A 85 7.32 -26.11 -20.52
#